data_AF-A0A965M936-F1
#
_entry.id   AF-A0A965M936-F1
#
_cell.length_a   1.000
_cell.length_b   1.000
_cell.length_c   1.000
_cell.angle_alpha   90.00
_cell.angle_beta   90.00
_cell.angle_gamma   90.00
#
_symmetry.space_group_name_H-M   'P 1'
#
loop_
_entity.id
_entity.type
_entity.pdbx_description
1 polymer ?
#
loop_
_entity_poly.entity_id
_entity_poly.type
_entity_poly.pdbx_seq_one_letter_code
_entity_poly.pdbx_strand_id
1 'polypeptide(L)'
;MDARKTSKAPRYLCERCTNCCRWPGDVKVSEKEITAIASFLKMEEAEFIGTHTRLRSDRRGLSLVDQPGGACIFLEGRDCKIQPVKPEQCRGFPNAWNFPGWREVCHATEI
;
A
#
# COMPACT_ATOMS: atom_id res chain seq x y z
N MET A 1 13.53 32.08 25.96
CA MET A 1 13.99 32.02 24.56
C MET A 1 14.19 30.55 24.23
N ASP A 2 13.13 29.83 23.86
CA ASP A 2 13.24 28.42 23.49
C ASP A 2 12.83 28.25 22.03
N ALA A 3 13.82 28.42 21.16
CA ALA A 3 13.70 28.10 19.76
C ALA A 3 13.50 26.58 19.63
N ARG A 4 12.25 26.16 19.44
CA ARG A 4 11.91 24.79 19.05
C ARG A 4 12.65 24.47 17.75
N LYS A 5 13.75 23.71 17.85
CA LYS A 5 14.41 23.11 16.69
C LYS A 5 13.39 22.20 16.02
N THR A 6 12.78 22.67 14.93
CA THR A 6 11.98 21.83 14.04
C THR A 6 12.92 20.93 13.25
N SER A 7 13.35 19.82 13.86
CA SER A 7 14.06 18.77 13.13
C SER A 7 13.08 18.13 12.15
N LYS A 8 13.38 18.22 10.85
CA LYS A 8 12.62 17.54 9.79
C LYS A 8 12.64 16.04 10.05
N ALA A 9 11.51 15.36 9.87
CA ALA A 9 11.43 13.91 9.99
C ALA A 9 12.41 13.22 9.00
N PRO A 10 13.05 12.11 9.40
CA PRO A 10 13.95 11.36 8.53
C PRO A 10 13.19 10.83 7.30
N ARG A 11 13.90 10.67 6.18
CA ARG A 11 13.37 10.02 4.98
C ARG A 11 13.94 8.62 4.86
N TYR A 12 13.27 7.78 4.10
CA TYR A 12 13.64 6.39 3.90
C TYR A 12 13.64 5.99 2.42
N LEU A 13 14.65 5.24 2.02
CA LEU A 13 14.73 4.56 0.73
C LEU A 13 14.01 3.22 0.80
N CYS A 14 13.03 3.00 -0.08
CA CYS A 14 12.33 1.73 -0.16
C CYS A 14 13.20 0.68 -0.88
N GLU A 15 13.65 -0.33 -0.14
CA GLU A 15 14.45 -1.45 -0.66
C GLU A 15 13.64 -2.49 -1.47
N ARG A 16 12.37 -2.19 -1.78
CA ARG A 16 11.45 -3.11 -2.49
C ARG A 16 11.36 -4.51 -1.85
N CYS A 17 11.52 -4.60 -0.52
CA CYS A 17 11.54 -5.86 0.22
C CYS A 17 10.20 -6.62 0.26
N THR A 18 9.09 -5.99 -0.16
CA THR A 18 7.71 -6.52 -0.12
C THR A 18 7.14 -6.85 1.25
N ASN A 19 7.87 -6.61 2.34
CA ASN A 19 7.34 -6.91 3.68
C ASN A 19 6.02 -6.17 3.95
N CYS A 20 5.88 -4.91 3.52
CA CYS A 20 4.61 -4.17 3.62
C CYS A 20 3.40 -4.80 2.91
N CYS A 21 3.61 -5.84 2.10
CA CYS A 21 2.56 -6.61 1.45
C CYS A 21 2.24 -7.94 2.15
N ARG A 22 2.93 -8.31 3.24
CA ARG A 22 2.89 -9.66 3.84
C ARG A 22 1.98 -9.81 5.06
N TRP A 23 1.26 -8.76 5.44
CA TRP A 23 0.35 -8.77 6.58
C TRP A 23 -0.93 -7.99 6.26
N PRO A 24 -2.03 -8.25 7.00
CA PRO A 24 -3.31 -7.61 6.73
C PRO A 24 -3.19 -6.10 6.72
N GLY A 25 -3.86 -5.47 5.76
CA GLY A 25 -3.85 -4.01 5.62
C GLY A 25 -5.15 -3.47 5.04
N ASP A 26 -5.43 -2.20 5.30
CA ASP A 26 -6.52 -1.45 4.65
C ASP A 26 -5.90 -0.56 3.56
N VAL A 27 -5.58 -1.17 2.42
CA VAL A 27 -4.98 -0.48 1.26
C VAL A 27 -6.10 0.19 0.47
N LYS A 28 -6.35 1.46 0.78
CA LYS A 28 -7.35 2.29 0.11
C LYS A 28 -7.04 2.39 -1.38
N VAL A 29 -8.09 2.26 -2.17
CA VAL A 29 -8.09 2.56 -3.61
C VAL A 29 -9.15 3.60 -3.93
N SER A 30 -8.76 4.58 -4.73
CA SER A 30 -9.65 5.58 -5.34
C SER A 30 -10.22 5.08 -6.67
N GLU A 31 -11.23 5.76 -7.19
CA GLU A 31 -11.80 5.46 -8.51
C GLU A 31 -10.73 5.47 -9.62
N LYS A 32 -9.83 6.46 -9.61
CA LYS A 32 -8.73 6.54 -10.58
C LYS A 32 -7.77 5.37 -10.49
N GLU A 33 -7.50 4.89 -9.28
CA GLU A 33 -6.65 3.71 -9.07
C GLU A 33 -7.37 2.44 -9.48
N ILE A 34 -8.68 2.32 -9.24
CA ILE A 34 -9.51 1.22 -9.72
C ILE A 34 -9.44 1.14 -11.26
N THR A 35 -9.70 2.25 -11.96
CA THR A 35 -9.60 2.32 -13.43
C THR A 35 -8.22 1.90 -13.92
N ALA A 36 -7.16 2.42 -13.30
CA ALA A 36 -5.78 2.13 -13.72
C ALA A 36 -5.39 0.66 -13.47
N ILE A 37 -5.77 0.09 -12.33
CA ILE A 37 -5.44 -1.30 -11.98
C ILE A 37 -6.26 -2.27 -12.84
N ALA A 38 -7.56 -2.02 -13.00
CA ALA A 38 -8.43 -2.85 -13.85
C ALA A 38 -7.93 -2.87 -15.30
N SER A 39 -7.59 -1.70 -15.86
CA SER A 39 -7.00 -1.57 -17.21
C SER A 39 -5.68 -2.34 -17.33
N PHE A 40 -4.79 -2.23 -16.33
CA PHE A 40 -3.52 -2.94 -16.32
C PHE A 40 -3.69 -4.46 -16.26
N LEU A 41 -4.69 -4.94 -15.50
CA LEU A 41 -5.05 -6.35 -15.40
C LEU A 41 -5.88 -6.85 -16.59
N LYS A 42 -6.27 -5.95 -17.50
CA LYS A 42 -7.13 -6.23 -18.67
C LYS A 42 -8.48 -6.82 -18.29
N MET A 43 -9.12 -6.22 -17.28
CA MET A 43 -10.46 -6.58 -16.82
C MET A 43 -11.34 -5.35 -16.63
N GLU A 44 -12.64 -5.58 -16.54
CA GLU A 44 -13.62 -4.52 -16.28
C GLU A 44 -13.53 -4.01 -14.83
N GLU A 45 -13.84 -2.72 -14.62
CA GLU A 45 -13.80 -2.12 -13.28
C GLU A 45 -14.77 -2.81 -12.31
N ALA A 46 -15.97 -3.17 -12.77
CA ALA A 46 -16.96 -3.85 -11.96
C ALA A 46 -16.47 -5.23 -11.49
N GLU A 47 -15.76 -5.96 -12.37
CA GLU A 47 -15.13 -7.23 -12.01
C GLU A 47 -14.01 -7.02 -10.99
N PHE A 48 -13.13 -6.04 -11.21
CA PHE A 48 -12.07 -5.69 -10.27
C PHE A 48 -12.63 -5.35 -8.88
N ILE A 49 -13.66 -4.50 -8.83
CA ILE A 49 -14.32 -4.12 -7.57
C ILE A 49 -14.87 -5.37 -6.87
N GLY A 50 -15.58 -6.25 -7.59
CA GLY A 50 -16.20 -7.43 -7.00
C GLY A 50 -15.24 -8.52 -6.54
N THR A 51 -14.05 -8.60 -7.13
CA THR A 51 -13.11 -9.73 -6.91
C THR A 51 -11.83 -9.34 -6.18
N HIS A 52 -11.38 -8.09 -6.29
CA HIS A 52 -10.10 -7.63 -5.74
C HIS A 52 -10.25 -6.57 -4.64
N THR A 53 -11.47 -6.14 -4.34
CA THR A 53 -11.73 -5.14 -3.30
C THR A 53 -12.72 -5.61 -2.24
N ARG A 54 -12.64 -5.00 -1.05
CA ARG A 54 -13.59 -5.10 0.06
C ARG A 54 -13.91 -3.71 0.58
N LEU A 55 -15.01 -3.58 1.33
CA LEU A 55 -15.23 -2.37 2.11
C LEU A 55 -14.10 -2.16 3.11
N ARG A 56 -13.68 -0.90 3.24
CA ARG A 56 -12.77 -0.46 4.30
C ARG A 56 -13.42 -0.62 5.67
N SER A 57 -12.61 -0.72 6.71
CA SER A 57 -13.10 -0.87 8.10
C SER A 57 -13.94 0.33 8.55
N ASP A 58 -13.62 1.53 8.06
CA ASP A 58 -14.40 2.76 8.28
C ASP A 58 -15.64 2.88 7.39
N ARG A 59 -15.84 1.94 6.45
CA ARG A 59 -16.92 1.91 5.44
C ARG A 59 -16.98 3.15 4.53
N ARG A 60 -15.89 3.93 4.42
CA ARG A 60 -15.80 5.15 3.59
C ARG A 60 -15.08 4.93 2.27
N GLY A 61 -15.12 3.71 1.74
CA GLY A 61 -14.52 3.35 0.46
C GLY A 61 -14.09 1.90 0.39
N LEU A 62 -13.24 1.62 -0.60
CA LEU A 62 -12.75 0.28 -0.90
C LEU A 62 -11.28 0.12 -0.51
N SER A 63 -10.95 -1.08 -0.05
CA SER A 63 -9.59 -1.56 0.15
C SER A 63 -9.35 -2.76 -0.76
N LEU A 64 -8.10 -3.00 -1.14
CA LEU A 64 -7.72 -4.29 -1.69
C LEU A 64 -8.04 -5.43 -0.70
N VAL A 65 -8.38 -6.60 -1.23
CA VAL A 65 -8.51 -7.83 -0.45
C VAL A 65 -7.15 -8.45 -0.14
N ASP A 66 -7.15 -9.33 0.86
CA ASP A 66 -5.99 -10.10 1.26
C ASP A 66 -6.10 -11.56 0.78
N GLN A 67 -4.97 -12.19 0.52
CA GLN A 67 -4.84 -13.64 0.35
C GLN A 67 -5.09 -14.36 1.69
N PRO A 68 -5.32 -15.69 1.68
CA PRO A 68 -5.22 -16.49 2.89
C PRO A 68 -3.88 -16.25 3.60
N GLY A 69 -3.92 -15.93 4.90
CA GLY A 69 -2.73 -15.55 5.68
C GLY A 69 -2.46 -14.04 5.74
N GLY A 70 -3.27 -13.21 5.08
CA GLY A 70 -3.26 -11.76 5.27
C GLY A 70 -2.32 -10.99 4.35
N ALA A 71 -1.60 -11.64 3.45
CA ALA A 71 -0.81 -10.94 2.45
C ALA A 71 -1.72 -10.21 1.44
N CYS A 72 -1.27 -9.10 0.86
CA CYS A 72 -2.01 -8.40 -0.19
C CYS A 72 -2.27 -9.32 -1.40
N ILE A 73 -3.46 -9.24 -2.00
CA ILE A 73 -3.85 -10.05 -3.18
C ILE A 73 -2.83 -10.00 -4.33
N PHE A 74 -2.15 -8.87 -4.53
CA PHE A 74 -1.17 -8.69 -5.61
C PHE A 74 0.28 -9.04 -5.26
N LEU A 75 0.54 -9.66 -4.11
CA LEU A 75 1.85 -10.20 -3.79
C LEU A 75 2.07 -11.53 -4.53
N GLU A 76 3.09 -11.57 -5.40
CA GLU A 76 3.53 -12.78 -6.11
C GLU A 76 5.00 -13.06 -5.74
N GLY A 77 5.23 -13.98 -4.82
CA GLY A 77 6.59 -14.31 -4.34
C GLY A 77 7.28 -13.13 -3.66
N ARG A 78 8.19 -12.45 -4.39
CA ARG A 78 8.93 -11.25 -3.95
C ARG A 78 8.57 -10.00 -4.74
N ASP A 79 7.50 -10.04 -5.53
CA ASP A 79 7.10 -8.96 -6.41
C ASP A 79 5.66 -8.53 -6.18
N CYS A 80 5.37 -7.26 -6.48
CA CYS A 80 4.01 -6.75 -6.55
C CYS A 80 3.55 -6.80 -8.01
N LYS A 81 2.54 -7.62 -8.31
CA LYS A 81 2.01 -7.82 -9.66
C LYS A 81 1.60 -6.50 -10.34
N ILE A 82 1.05 -5.57 -9.56
CA ILE A 82 0.54 -4.28 -10.04
C ILE A 82 1.54 -3.13 -9.83
N GLN A 83 2.83 -3.41 -9.69
CA GLN A 83 3.86 -2.40 -9.39
C GLN A 83 3.80 -1.13 -10.28
N PRO A 84 3.55 -1.19 -11.61
CA PRO A 84 3.44 0.00 -12.44
C PRO A 84 2.26 0.92 -12.06
N VAL A 85 1.15 0.32 -11.61
CA VAL A 85 -0.11 1.00 -11.25
C VAL A 85 -0.41 0.91 -9.76
N LYS A 86 0.63 0.74 -8.94
CA LYS A 86 0.54 0.56 -7.49
C LYS A 86 -0.26 1.70 -6.84
N PRO A 87 -1.16 1.44 -5.89
CA PRO A 87 -1.89 2.50 -5.20
C PRO A 87 -0.95 3.53 -4.54
N GLU A 88 -1.36 4.78 -4.48
CA GLU A 88 -0.65 5.91 -3.86
C GLU A 88 -0.32 5.64 -2.41
N GLN A 89 -1.23 5.00 -1.66
CA GLN A 89 -0.92 4.53 -0.31
C GLN A 89 0.32 3.61 -0.35
N CYS A 90 0.33 2.59 -1.18
CA CYS A 90 1.46 1.69 -1.28
C CYS A 90 2.74 2.32 -1.87
N ARG A 91 2.65 3.37 -2.70
CA ARG A 91 3.80 4.14 -3.20
C ARG A 91 4.37 5.08 -2.14
N GLY A 92 3.49 5.67 -1.33
CA GLY A 92 3.85 6.63 -0.29
C GLY A 92 4.53 6.01 0.93
N PHE A 93 4.41 4.71 1.15
CA PHE A 93 5.04 4.03 2.29
C PHE A 93 6.59 3.95 2.13
N PRO A 94 7.40 4.23 3.18
CA PRO A 94 7.00 4.63 4.54
C PRO A 94 7.03 6.15 4.79
N ASN A 95 7.24 6.98 3.76
CA ASN A 95 7.53 8.41 3.90
C ASN A 95 6.27 9.30 3.99
N ALA A 96 5.25 9.06 3.18
CA ALA A 96 4.00 9.81 3.17
C ALA A 96 2.99 9.29 4.20
N TRP A 97 3.06 7.98 4.50
CA TRP A 97 2.34 7.36 5.59
C TRP A 97 3.08 6.11 6.06
N ASN A 98 2.82 5.70 7.29
CA ASN A 98 3.27 4.44 7.86
C ASN A 98 2.38 4.06 9.05
N PHE A 99 2.70 2.96 9.73
CA PHE A 99 1.99 2.47 10.90
C PHE A 99 2.96 2.21 12.06
N PRO A 100 2.53 2.26 13.34
CA PRO A 100 3.40 1.98 14.48
C PRO A 100 4.12 0.64 14.36
N GLY A 101 5.43 0.60 14.60
CA GLY A 101 6.25 -0.62 14.49
C GLY A 101 6.70 -0.98 13.07
N TRP A 102 6.37 -0.18 12.03
CA TRP A 102 6.74 -0.51 10.65
C TRP A 102 8.25 -0.76 10.41
N ARG A 103 9.11 -0.15 11.22
CA ARG A 103 10.59 -0.31 11.14
C ARG A 103 11.06 -1.70 11.56
N GLU A 104 10.29 -2.42 12.36
CA GLU A 104 10.61 -3.79 12.79
C GLU A 104 10.41 -4.80 11.66
N VAL A 105 9.63 -4.41 10.65
CA VAL A 105 9.19 -5.31 9.59
C VAL A 105 9.61 -4.86 8.20
N CYS A 106 9.76 -3.56 7.94
CA CYS A 106 10.23 -3.05 6.66
C CYS A 106 11.75 -2.89 6.66
N HIS A 107 12.40 -3.32 5.57
CA HIS A 107 13.84 -3.14 5.40
C HIS A 107 14.23 -1.78 4.80
N ALA A 108 13.37 -0.76 4.83
CA ALA A 108 13.71 0.53 4.24
C ALA A 108 14.87 1.20 5.00
N THR A 109 15.82 1.77 4.26
CA THR A 109 17.04 2.39 4.82
C THR A 109 16.84 3.89 5.00
N GLU A 110 17.27 4.47 6.12
CA GLU A 110 17.18 5.92 6.36
C GLU A 110 18.16 6.70 5.45
N ILE A 111 17.73 7.84 4.89
CA ILE A 111 18.48 8.71 3.96
C ILE A 111 18.31 10.21 4.23
#